data_AF-A0A3Q3JI35-F1
#
_entry.id   AF-A0A3Q3JI35-F1
#
_cell.length_a   1.000
_cell.length_b   1.000
_cell.length_c   1.000
_cell.angle_alpha   90.00
_cell.angle_beta   90.00
_cell.angle_gamma   90.00
#
_symmetry.space_group_name_H-M   'P 1'
#
loop_
_entity.id
_entity.type
_entity.pdbx_description
1 polymer ?
#
loop_
_entity_poly.entity_id
_entity_poly.type
_entity_poly.pdbx_seq_one_letter_code
_entity_poly.pdbx_strand_id
1 'polypeptide(L)'
;FLILLGVLLLWGPLGSRGQNDTEPIILEGKCLVVCDSTPSSEPASNALGMSVRSGSGRVAFSASRQTNHEPTDMSNRTMIIYFDNILVNVGTHFDQESSVFLAPRRGVYSFNFHVVKAYNRQTIQVSLMVNGWPMISAFAGDQDVTREAATNAGLVIMEKGDKAYLRLERGNLMGGWKYSTFSGFLVFPL
;
A
#
# COMPACT_ATOMS: atom_id res chain seq x y z
N PHE A 1 -20.37 63.30 -50.42
CA PHE A 1 -21.55 63.04 -51.27
C PHE A 1 -21.55 61.54 -51.59
N LEU A 2 -22.29 60.75 -50.80
CA LEU A 2 -23.58 60.09 -51.16
C LEU A 2 -23.40 59.04 -52.28
N ILE A 3 -23.80 57.76 -52.25
CA ILE A 3 -24.69 56.86 -51.48
C ILE A 3 -24.32 55.41 -51.94
N LEU A 4 -24.56 54.35 -51.14
CA LEU A 4 -25.44 53.19 -51.49
C LEU A 4 -25.25 51.95 -50.59
N LEU A 5 -26.41 51.53 -50.01
CA LEU A 5 -26.96 50.17 -49.83
C LEU A 5 -26.00 49.01 -49.47
N GLY A 6 -26.19 48.20 -48.42
CA GLY A 6 -27.41 47.68 -47.82
C GLY A 6 -27.53 46.18 -48.14
N VAL A 7 -27.13 45.27 -47.23
CA VAL A 7 -27.54 43.85 -47.25
C VAL A 7 -27.53 43.29 -45.81
N LEU A 8 -28.72 42.94 -45.32
CA LEU A 8 -28.97 42.05 -44.17
C LEU A 8 -28.81 40.60 -44.62
N LEU A 9 -27.95 39.80 -43.98
CA LEU A 9 -28.07 38.33 -43.98
C LEU A 9 -27.59 37.71 -42.66
N LEU A 10 -28.58 37.28 -41.86
CA LEU A 10 -28.64 36.06 -41.04
C LEU A 10 -27.40 35.63 -40.24
N TRP A 11 -27.36 36.01 -38.96
CA TRP A 11 -26.66 35.21 -37.93
C TRP A 11 -27.65 34.21 -37.32
N GLY A 12 -27.58 32.96 -37.74
CA GLY A 12 -28.06 31.83 -36.93
C GLY A 12 -27.11 31.60 -35.74
N PRO A 13 -27.59 31.11 -34.59
CA PRO A 13 -26.71 30.87 -33.45
C PRO A 13 -25.72 29.77 -33.81
N LEU A 14 -24.43 30.07 -33.65
CA LEU A 14 -23.34 29.11 -33.70
C LEU A 14 -23.57 28.10 -32.57
N GLY A 15 -24.14 26.95 -32.91
CA GLY A 15 -24.28 25.83 -32.00
C GLY A 15 -22.88 25.37 -31.60
N SER A 16 -22.40 25.85 -30.44
CA SER A 16 -21.22 25.32 -29.76
C SER A 16 -21.51 23.87 -29.38
N ARG A 17 -21.13 22.95 -30.26
CA ARG A 17 -21.09 21.52 -29.96
C ARG A 17 -19.87 21.30 -29.07
N GLY A 18 -20.05 21.49 -27.76
CA GLY A 18 -19.09 21.04 -26.77
C GLY A 18 -18.99 19.52 -26.87
N GLN A 19 -17.90 19.02 -27.45
CA GLN A 19 -17.53 17.61 -27.36
C GLN A 19 -17.19 17.35 -25.90
N ASN A 20 -18.14 16.74 -25.17
CA ASN A 20 -17.86 16.09 -23.90
C ASN A 20 -17.19 14.73 -24.17
N ASP A 21 -16.02 14.76 -24.80
CA ASP A 21 -15.20 13.57 -25.00
C ASP A 21 -14.37 13.36 -23.73
N THR A 22 -15.00 12.85 -22.68
CA THR A 22 -14.27 12.23 -21.56
C THR A 22 -14.01 10.78 -21.93
N GLU A 23 -12.86 10.52 -22.57
CA GLU A 23 -12.36 9.15 -22.69
C GLU A 23 -12.10 8.59 -21.28
N PRO A 24 -12.55 7.36 -20.98
CA PRO A 24 -12.30 6.76 -19.68
C PRO A 24 -10.79 6.52 -19.52
N ILE A 25 -10.20 7.07 -18.46
CA ILE A 25 -8.84 6.72 -18.06
C ILE A 25 -8.88 5.27 -17.59
N ILE A 26 -8.33 4.35 -18.38
CA ILE A 26 -8.11 2.97 -17.96
C ILE A 26 -6.99 2.99 -16.92
N LEU A 27 -7.39 2.95 -15.64
CA LEU A 27 -6.46 2.74 -14.54
C LEU A 27 -6.08 1.26 -14.52
N GLU A 28 -4.94 0.92 -15.13
CA GLU A 28 -4.33 -0.41 -14.98
C GLU A 28 -3.81 -0.57 -13.54
N GLY A 29 -4.70 -1.02 -12.65
CA GLY A 29 -4.40 -1.29 -11.25
C GLY A 29 -4.95 -2.63 -10.79
N LYS A 30 -4.32 -3.23 -9.78
CA LYS A 30 -4.92 -4.37 -9.06
C LYS A 30 -6.04 -3.84 -8.16
N CYS A 31 -7.28 -4.15 -8.51
CA CYS A 31 -8.44 -3.82 -7.67
C CYS A 31 -8.70 -4.96 -6.67
N LEU A 32 -8.82 -4.62 -5.39
CA LEU A 32 -9.39 -5.52 -4.38
C LEU A 32 -10.81 -5.06 -4.10
N VAL A 33 -11.79 -5.88 -4.46
CA VAL A 33 -13.20 -5.65 -4.12
C VAL A 33 -13.49 -6.42 -2.84
N VAL A 34 -13.72 -5.68 -1.74
CA VAL A 34 -14.14 -6.26 -0.46
C VAL A 34 -15.65 -6.05 -0.33
N CYS A 35 -16.44 -7.10 -0.60
CA CYS A 35 -17.88 -7.08 -0.40
C CYS A 35 -18.19 -7.33 1.08
N ASP A 36 -18.72 -6.33 1.79
CA ASP A 36 -19.29 -6.55 3.12
C ASP A 36 -20.72 -7.05 2.94
N SER A 37 -20.94 -8.35 3.08
CA SER A 37 -22.29 -8.90 3.13
C SER A 37 -22.90 -8.56 4.48
N THR A 38 -23.41 -7.34 4.65
CA THR A 38 -24.38 -7.07 5.70
C THR A 38 -25.74 -7.56 5.20
N PRO A 39 -26.28 -8.70 5.68
CA PRO A 39 -27.68 -8.99 5.43
C PRO A 39 -28.48 -7.91 6.17
N SER A 40 -29.08 -6.99 5.41
CA SER A 40 -30.22 -6.21 5.91
C SER A 40 -31.22 -7.22 6.45
N SER A 41 -31.65 -7.00 7.70
CA SER A 41 -32.56 -7.84 8.47
C SER A 41 -33.80 -8.27 7.67
N GLU A 42 -33.78 -9.47 7.09
CA GLU A 42 -34.96 -10.28 6.83
C GLU A 42 -34.71 -11.71 7.35
N PRO A 43 -35.72 -12.35 7.96
CA PRO A 43 -35.55 -13.67 8.55
C PRO A 43 -35.62 -14.75 7.47
N ALA A 44 -34.54 -14.92 6.71
CA ALA A 44 -34.38 -16.08 5.85
C ALA A 44 -33.70 -17.22 6.64
N SER A 45 -34.56 -18.11 7.12
CA SER A 45 -34.28 -19.51 7.44
C SER A 45 -33.19 -20.11 6.53
N ASN A 46 -32.15 -20.68 7.15
CA ASN A 46 -31.14 -21.58 6.55
C ASN A 46 -30.12 -21.01 5.55
N ALA A 47 -29.38 -19.96 5.93
CA ALA A 47 -28.07 -19.70 5.33
C ALA A 47 -26.96 -20.21 6.26
N LEU A 48 -26.03 -21.02 5.74
CA LEU A 48 -24.81 -21.44 6.44
C LEU A 48 -24.08 -20.20 6.97
N GLY A 49 -24.21 -19.97 8.27
CA GLY A 49 -23.91 -18.70 8.91
C GLY A 49 -22.41 -18.43 8.98
N MET A 50 -21.86 -17.77 7.97
CA MET A 50 -20.73 -16.86 8.16
C MET A 50 -21.27 -15.49 8.54
N SER A 51 -21.76 -15.36 9.78
CA SER A 51 -22.03 -14.04 10.36
C SER A 51 -20.68 -13.36 10.63
N VAL A 52 -20.17 -12.62 9.65
CA VAL A 52 -19.11 -11.65 9.90
C VAL A 52 -19.78 -10.50 10.66
N ARG A 53 -19.72 -10.55 11.99
CA ARG A 53 -20.16 -9.42 12.83
C ARG A 53 -19.36 -8.20 12.39
N SER A 54 -20.07 -7.27 11.74
CA SER A 54 -19.56 -6.00 11.24
C SER A 54 -18.80 -5.31 12.39
N GLY A 55 -17.47 -5.22 12.25
CA GLY A 55 -16.56 -4.61 13.23
C GLY A 55 -15.33 -5.43 13.64
N SER A 56 -15.37 -6.77 13.63
CA SER A 56 -14.26 -7.60 14.19
C SER A 56 -13.38 -8.33 13.16
N GLY A 57 -13.68 -8.21 11.86
CA GLY A 57 -12.99 -8.95 10.80
C GLY A 57 -12.04 -8.15 9.93
N ARG A 58 -12.06 -6.81 10.01
CA ARG A 58 -11.23 -5.94 9.16
C ARG A 58 -9.85 -5.78 9.78
N VAL A 59 -8.81 -6.02 9.00
CA VAL A 59 -7.42 -5.92 9.45
C VAL A 59 -6.63 -5.26 8.33
N ALA A 60 -6.01 -4.12 8.63
CA ALA A 60 -5.16 -3.41 7.69
C ALA A 60 -4.19 -2.50 8.44
N PHE A 61 -2.97 -2.39 7.93
CA PHE A 61 -2.00 -1.41 8.39
C PHE A 61 -1.27 -0.77 7.22
N SER A 62 -0.76 0.43 7.45
CA SER A 62 0.13 1.13 6.54
C SER A 62 1.03 2.02 7.36
N ALA A 63 2.33 1.89 7.17
CA ALA A 63 3.35 2.65 7.87
C ALA A 63 4.37 3.20 6.88
N SER A 64 5.00 4.30 7.26
CA SER A 64 5.96 5.04 6.43
C SER A 64 7.13 5.55 7.26
N ARG A 65 8.27 5.76 6.62
CA ARG A 65 9.43 6.43 7.20
C ARG A 65 9.45 7.89 6.78
N GLN A 66 9.37 8.82 7.73
CA GLN A 66 9.35 10.27 7.47
C GLN A 66 10.70 10.97 7.67
N THR A 67 11.66 10.30 8.32
CA THR A 67 12.96 10.86 8.68
C THR A 67 14.12 10.18 7.96
N ASN A 68 15.22 10.91 7.78
CA ASN A 68 16.51 10.37 7.34
C ASN A 68 17.41 10.01 8.53
N HIS A 69 16.84 9.81 9.73
CA HIS A 69 17.64 9.42 10.87
C HIS A 69 18.29 8.06 10.61
N GLU A 70 19.55 7.97 11.04
CA GLU A 70 20.33 6.75 11.00
C GLU A 70 19.64 5.61 11.78
N PRO A 71 19.94 4.34 11.46
CA PRO A 71 19.46 3.22 12.25
C PRO A 71 19.87 3.35 13.72
N THR A 72 18.96 3.04 14.63
CA THR A 72 19.30 2.93 16.05
C THR A 72 20.19 1.71 16.30
N ASP A 73 20.86 1.66 17.45
CA ASP A 73 21.63 0.47 17.87
C ASP A 73 20.78 -0.80 17.86
N MET A 74 19.51 -0.69 18.24
CA MET A 74 18.57 -1.80 18.19
C MET A 74 18.29 -2.26 16.76
N SER A 75 18.01 -1.33 15.84
CA SER A 75 17.82 -1.65 14.42
C SER A 75 19.07 -2.28 13.80
N ASN A 76 20.27 -1.84 14.17
CA ASN A 76 21.52 -2.44 13.71
C ASN A 76 21.73 -3.86 14.25
N ARG A 77 21.17 -4.19 15.42
CA ARG A 77 21.30 -5.51 16.04
C ARG A 77 20.27 -6.51 15.51
N THR A 78 19.02 -6.08 15.33
CA THR A 78 17.93 -6.93 14.84
C THR A 78 17.86 -6.98 13.32
N MET A 79 18.39 -5.96 12.66
CA MET A 79 18.23 -5.67 11.22
C MET A 79 16.77 -5.45 10.81
N ILE A 80 15.85 -5.22 11.76
CA ILE A 80 14.46 -4.89 11.46
C ILE A 80 14.38 -3.45 10.95
N ILE A 81 13.66 -3.26 9.85
CA ILE A 81 13.45 -1.94 9.25
C ILE A 81 12.31 -1.24 9.98
N TYR A 82 12.60 -0.07 10.55
CA TYR A 82 11.68 0.67 11.40
C TYR A 82 10.89 1.74 10.64
N PHE A 83 9.62 1.93 11.00
CA PHE A 83 8.72 2.93 10.43
C PHE A 83 8.16 3.84 11.54
N ASP A 84 8.45 5.13 11.45
CA ASP A 84 8.14 6.13 12.49
C ASP A 84 6.77 6.78 12.36
N ASN A 85 6.02 6.49 11.29
CA ASN A 85 4.70 7.08 11.06
C ASN A 85 3.67 6.03 10.61
N ILE A 86 2.63 5.84 11.42
CA ILE A 86 1.47 5.00 11.08
C ILE A 86 0.43 5.84 10.33
N LEU A 87 0.06 5.37 9.14
CA LEU A 87 -1.01 5.95 8.32
C LEU A 87 -2.35 5.24 8.57
N VAL A 88 -2.31 3.91 8.73
CA VAL A 88 -3.47 3.04 8.96
C VAL A 88 -3.09 1.96 9.95
N ASN A 89 -3.97 1.65 10.90
CA ASN A 89 -3.80 0.51 11.83
C ASN A 89 -5.16 -0.03 12.32
N VAL A 90 -5.98 -0.52 11.39
CA VAL A 90 -7.28 -1.10 11.68
C VAL A 90 -7.09 -2.42 12.44
N GLY A 91 -7.66 -2.49 13.64
CA GLY A 91 -7.49 -3.61 14.58
C GLY A 91 -6.25 -3.50 15.47
N THR A 92 -5.41 -2.48 15.26
CA THR A 92 -4.25 -2.20 16.12
C THR A 92 -3.25 -3.36 16.18
N HIS A 93 -3.05 -4.03 15.04
CA HIS A 93 -2.25 -5.24 14.92
C HIS A 93 -0.83 -4.99 14.40
N PHE A 94 -0.51 -3.76 14.00
CA PHE A 94 0.86 -3.32 13.74
C PHE A 94 1.39 -2.57 14.96
N ASP A 95 2.47 -3.08 15.55
CA ASP A 95 3.20 -2.42 16.62
C ASP A 95 4.25 -1.48 16.03
N GLN A 96 4.12 -0.19 16.32
CA GLN A 96 5.03 0.84 15.81
C GLN A 96 6.45 0.67 16.37
N GLU A 97 6.57 0.35 17.66
CA GLU A 97 7.86 0.33 18.36
C GLU A 97 8.77 -0.74 17.79
N SER A 98 8.21 -1.93 17.54
CA SER A 98 8.94 -3.03 16.90
C SER A 98 8.85 -3.03 15.36
N SER A 99 7.93 -2.26 14.77
CA SER A 99 7.57 -2.33 13.34
C SER A 99 7.16 -3.74 12.88
N VAL A 100 6.45 -4.46 13.75
CA VAL A 100 5.99 -5.83 13.54
C VAL A 100 4.46 -5.85 13.44
N PHE A 101 3.95 -6.53 12.41
CA PHE A 101 2.55 -6.91 12.31
C PHE A 101 2.30 -8.27 12.97
N LEU A 102 1.29 -8.35 13.82
CA LEU A 102 0.84 -9.59 14.47
C LEU A 102 -0.49 -10.04 13.87
N ALA A 103 -0.52 -11.22 13.24
CA ALA A 103 -1.76 -11.75 12.67
C ALA A 103 -2.79 -12.06 13.79
N PRO A 104 -3.97 -11.41 13.81
CA PRO A 104 -4.96 -11.64 14.87
C PRO A 104 -5.72 -12.95 14.72
N ARG A 105 -5.70 -13.55 13.54
CA ARG A 105 -6.43 -14.77 13.19
C ARG A 105 -5.79 -15.44 11.98
N ARG A 106 -6.18 -16.69 11.74
CA ARG A 106 -5.79 -17.42 10.54
C ARG A 106 -6.40 -16.80 9.28
N GLY A 107 -5.61 -16.65 8.23
CA GLY A 107 -6.09 -16.12 6.96
C GLY A 107 -5.00 -15.90 5.91
N VAL A 108 -5.42 -15.41 4.75
CA VAL A 108 -4.52 -14.95 3.69
C VAL A 108 -4.30 -13.45 3.84
N TYR A 109 -3.05 -13.04 3.98
CA TYR A 109 -2.63 -11.66 4.16
C TYR A 109 -1.86 -11.17 2.93
N SER A 110 -2.14 -9.94 2.50
CA SER A 110 -1.38 -9.24 1.47
C SER A 110 -0.39 -8.30 2.13
N PHE A 111 0.86 -8.33 1.67
CA PHE A 111 1.89 -7.38 2.07
C PHE A 111 2.51 -6.71 0.85
N ASN A 112 2.78 -5.42 0.97
CA ASN A 112 3.53 -4.63 0.00
C ASN A 112 4.55 -3.77 0.74
N PHE A 113 5.76 -3.68 0.20
CA PHE A 113 6.78 -2.81 0.74
C PHE A 113 7.61 -2.14 -0.34
N HIS A 114 8.05 -0.92 -0.02
CA HIS A 114 9.00 -0.14 -0.80
C HIS A 114 10.02 0.42 0.17
N VAL A 115 11.25 -0.08 0.14
CA VAL A 115 12.34 0.48 0.97
C VAL A 115 13.23 1.36 0.11
N VAL A 116 13.10 2.66 0.30
CA VAL A 116 13.79 3.69 -0.47
C VAL A 116 15.10 4.05 0.23
N LYS A 117 16.18 4.07 -0.55
CA LYS A 117 17.49 4.53 -0.09
C LYS A 117 18.00 5.60 -1.05
N ALA A 118 18.08 6.84 -0.56
CA ALA A 118 18.40 8.00 -1.39
C ALA A 118 19.91 8.17 -1.65
N TYR A 119 20.75 7.60 -0.79
CA TYR A 119 22.21 7.63 -0.90
C TYR A 119 22.74 6.21 -0.87
N ASN A 120 22.49 5.45 -1.94
CA ASN A 120 22.95 4.08 -1.99
C ASN A 120 24.37 3.99 -2.56
N ARG A 121 25.27 3.27 -1.87
CA ARG A 121 26.63 2.94 -2.34
C ARG A 121 26.90 1.42 -2.29
N GLN A 122 25.89 0.64 -1.90
CA GLN A 122 26.02 -0.79 -1.68
C GLN A 122 24.66 -1.46 -1.89
N THR A 123 24.65 -2.60 -2.57
CA THR A 123 23.44 -3.41 -2.71
C THR A 123 22.83 -3.76 -1.35
N ILE A 124 21.56 -3.43 -1.18
CA ILE A 124 20.71 -3.85 -0.07
C ILE A 124 19.82 -5.02 -0.50
N GLN A 125 19.55 -5.92 0.44
CA GLN A 125 18.54 -6.96 0.30
C GLN A 125 17.54 -6.80 1.44
N VAL A 126 16.27 -6.61 1.08
CA VAL A 126 15.16 -6.50 2.03
C VAL A 126 14.25 -7.71 1.86
N SER A 127 13.92 -8.36 2.97
CA SER A 127 13.03 -9.50 2.99
C SER A 127 11.80 -9.22 3.85
N LEU A 128 10.63 -9.61 3.35
CA LEU A 128 9.45 -9.82 4.19
C LEU A 128 9.67 -11.11 4.98
N MET A 129 9.71 -10.99 6.29
CA MET A 129 9.89 -12.11 7.22
C MET A 129 8.54 -12.50 7.80
N VAL A 130 8.28 -13.79 7.93
CA VAL A 130 7.21 -14.34 8.77
C VAL A 130 7.83 -15.31 9.75
N ASN A 131 7.69 -15.02 11.05
CA ASN A 131 8.28 -15.82 12.14
C ASN A 131 9.79 -16.10 11.97
N GLY A 132 10.53 -15.16 11.37
CA GLY A 132 11.98 -15.30 11.13
C GLY A 132 12.35 -16.01 9.82
N TRP A 133 11.38 -16.46 9.02
CA TRP A 133 11.63 -17.03 7.70
C TRP A 133 11.39 -16.00 6.59
N PRO A 134 12.30 -15.86 5.61
CA PRO A 134 12.11 -14.95 4.49
C PRO A 134 11.07 -15.51 3.52
N MET A 135 10.01 -14.76 3.26
CA MET A 135 8.91 -15.15 2.35
C MET A 135 9.14 -14.62 0.93
N ILE A 136 9.47 -13.34 0.80
CA ILE A 136 9.84 -12.68 -0.45
C ILE A 136 10.96 -11.68 -0.20
N SER A 137 11.83 -11.49 -1.18
CA SER A 137 12.96 -10.55 -1.10
C SER A 137 12.96 -9.56 -2.25
N ALA A 138 13.52 -8.38 -2.03
CA ALA A 138 13.86 -7.41 -3.05
C ALA A 138 15.30 -6.92 -2.87
N PHE A 139 15.87 -6.47 -3.96
CA PHE A 139 17.20 -5.88 -4.00
C PHE A 139 17.10 -4.44 -4.50
N ALA A 140 18.01 -3.60 -4.03
CA ALA A 140 18.29 -2.29 -4.59
C ALA A 140 19.80 -2.04 -4.49
N GLY A 141 20.45 -1.66 -5.57
CA GLY A 141 21.88 -1.44 -5.58
C GLY A 141 22.44 -1.21 -6.97
N ASP A 142 23.06 -0.05 -7.15
CA ASP A 142 24.02 0.23 -8.22
C ASP A 142 25.37 0.67 -7.60
N GLN A 143 26.45 0.62 -8.36
CA GLN A 143 27.78 1.04 -7.92
C GLN A 143 27.89 2.56 -7.76
N ASP A 144 27.04 3.31 -8.46
CA ASP A 144 26.96 4.78 -8.40
C ASP A 144 26.02 5.26 -7.28
N VAL A 145 26.20 6.51 -6.83
CA VAL A 145 25.30 7.12 -5.83
C VAL A 145 23.95 7.43 -6.46
N THR A 146 23.03 6.47 -6.37
CA THR A 146 21.69 6.57 -6.92
C THR A 146 20.62 6.52 -5.83
N ARG A 147 19.40 6.94 -6.20
CA ARG A 147 18.20 6.74 -5.40
C ARG A 147 17.50 5.49 -5.89
N GLU A 148 17.37 4.50 -5.02
CA GLU A 148 16.81 3.21 -5.40
C GLU A 148 15.78 2.73 -4.39
N ALA A 149 14.92 1.81 -4.82
CA ALA A 149 13.88 1.24 -3.98
C ALA A 149 13.85 -0.28 -4.10
N ALA A 150 14.08 -0.98 -2.98
CA ALA A 150 13.82 -2.41 -2.89
C ALA A 150 12.31 -2.62 -2.71
N THR A 151 11.64 -3.07 -3.77
CA THR A 151 10.18 -3.21 -3.83
C THR A 151 9.78 -4.66 -4.08
N ASN A 152 8.85 -5.18 -3.26
CA ASN A 152 8.17 -6.43 -3.56
C ASN A 152 6.78 -6.48 -2.87
N ALA A 153 5.94 -7.39 -3.34
CA ALA A 153 4.62 -7.66 -2.77
C ALA A 153 4.27 -9.15 -2.89
N GLY A 154 3.47 -9.65 -1.94
CA GLY A 154 3.07 -11.05 -1.94
C GLY A 154 1.88 -11.34 -1.04
N LEU A 155 1.28 -12.52 -1.27
CA LEU A 155 0.26 -13.09 -0.40
C LEU A 155 0.89 -14.21 0.44
N VAL A 156 0.60 -14.23 1.74
CA VAL A 156 1.06 -15.28 2.65
C VAL A 156 -0.09 -15.76 3.52
N ILE A 157 -0.10 -17.04 3.84
CA ILE A 157 -0.99 -17.60 4.87
C ILE A 157 -0.32 -17.37 6.22
N MET A 158 -1.06 -16.81 7.17
CA MET A 158 -0.58 -16.62 8.54
C MET A 158 -1.58 -17.22 9.51
N GLU A 159 -1.08 -17.79 10.59
CA GLU A 159 -1.83 -18.24 11.75
C GLU A 159 -1.95 -17.12 12.81
N LYS A 160 -2.89 -17.28 13.75
CA LYS A 160 -3.02 -16.33 14.86
C LYS A 160 -1.71 -16.27 15.66
N GLY A 161 -1.17 -15.06 15.82
CA GLY A 161 0.06 -14.80 16.56
C GLY A 161 1.32 -14.82 15.70
N ASP A 162 1.23 -15.15 14.42
CA ASP A 162 2.36 -15.03 13.50
C ASP A 162 2.79 -13.57 13.36
N LYS A 163 4.11 -13.37 13.24
CA LYS A 163 4.75 -12.06 13.17
C LYS A 163 5.28 -11.81 11.76
N ALA A 164 4.80 -10.75 11.11
CA ALA A 164 5.33 -10.27 9.85
C ALA A 164 6.08 -8.94 10.02
N TYR A 165 7.28 -8.83 9.44
CA TYR A 165 8.11 -7.62 9.50
C TYR A 165 9.10 -7.58 8.35
N LEU A 166 9.72 -6.43 8.10
CA LEU A 166 10.79 -6.32 7.11
C LEU A 166 12.15 -6.41 7.79
N ARG A 167 13.05 -7.18 7.17
CA ARG A 167 14.43 -7.33 7.63
C ARG A 167 15.41 -7.00 6.51
N LEU A 168 16.45 -6.26 6.88
CA LEU A 168 17.61 -6.00 6.04
C LEU A 168 18.56 -7.20 6.13
N GLU A 169 18.50 -8.09 5.13
CA GLU A 169 19.33 -9.29 5.10
C GLU A 169 20.75 -9.00 4.59
N ARG A 170 20.91 -7.95 3.78
CA ARG A 170 22.22 -7.52 3.26
C ARG A 170 22.30 -6.00 3.16
N GLY A 171 23.49 -5.45 3.41
CA GLY A 171 23.80 -4.02 3.28
C GLY A 171 23.54 -3.24 4.56
N ASN A 172 23.33 -1.93 4.43
CA ASN A 172 23.00 -1.02 5.53
C ASN A 172 22.04 0.08 5.04
N LEU A 173 21.35 0.72 5.98
CA LEU A 173 20.49 1.88 5.74
C LEU A 173 21.14 3.18 6.22
N MET A 174 22.47 3.28 6.14
CA MET A 174 23.18 4.51 6.47
C MET A 174 22.72 5.64 5.54
N GLY A 175 22.57 6.85 6.08
CA GLY A 175 21.99 8.00 5.38
C GLY A 175 20.46 8.04 5.40
N GLY A 176 19.82 7.08 6.08
CA GLY A 176 18.38 7.01 6.26
C GLY A 176 17.61 6.38 5.10
N TRP A 177 16.34 6.07 5.36
CA TRP A 177 15.43 5.40 4.42
C TRP A 177 14.08 6.11 4.33
N LYS A 178 14.09 7.45 4.37
CA LYS A 178 12.88 8.28 4.21
C LYS A 178 12.13 7.90 2.94
N TYR A 179 10.80 8.03 2.99
CA TYR A 179 9.84 7.65 1.94
C TYR A 179 9.58 6.15 1.82
N SER A 180 10.28 5.32 2.59
CA SER A 180 9.96 3.89 2.63
C SER A 180 8.55 3.66 3.17
N THR A 181 7.87 2.64 2.65
CA THR A 181 6.52 2.24 3.05
C THR A 181 6.46 0.74 3.30
N PHE A 182 5.61 0.36 4.26
CA PHE A 182 5.23 -1.02 4.52
C PHE A 182 3.75 -1.07 4.86
N SER A 183 3.00 -1.87 4.11
CA SER A 183 1.57 -1.99 4.29
C SER A 183 1.11 -3.43 4.11
N GLY A 184 -0.03 -3.74 4.70
CA GLY A 184 -0.66 -5.03 4.53
C GLY A 184 -2.06 -5.11 5.11
N PHE A 185 -2.81 -6.12 4.71
CA PHE A 185 -4.19 -6.32 5.13
C PHE A 185 -4.61 -7.79 5.02
N LEU A 186 -5.64 -8.17 5.78
CA LEU A 186 -6.28 -9.48 5.65
C LEU A 186 -7.16 -9.47 4.39
N VAL A 187 -6.87 -10.38 3.45
CA VAL A 187 -7.69 -10.58 2.25
C VAL A 187 -8.98 -11.31 2.63
N PHE A 188 -8.83 -12.47 3.29
CA PHE A 188 -9.94 -13.25 3.85
C PHE A 188 -9.44 -14.20 4.95
N PRO A 189 -10.25 -14.47 5.98
CA PRO A 189 -9.93 -15.47 7.00
C PRO A 189 -10.06 -16.90 6.47
N LEU A 190 -9.38 -17.85 7.12
CA LEU A 190 -9.42 -19.30 6.87
C LEU A 190 -9.83 -20.08 8.13
#